data_AF-A0AAV4G489-F1
#
_entry.id   AF-A0AAV4G489-F1
#
_cell.length_a   1.000
_cell.length_b   1.000
_cell.length_c   1.000
_cell.angle_alpha   90.00
_cell.angle_beta   90.00
_cell.angle_gamma   90.00
#
_symmetry.space_group_name_H-M   'P 1'
#
loop_
_entity.id
_entity.type
_entity.pdbx_description
1 polymer ?
#
loop_
_entity_poly.entity_id
_entity_poly.type
_entity_poly.pdbx_seq_one_letter_code
_entity_poly.pdbx_strand_id
1 'polypeptide(L)' 'VRSSLPDFHAKLKDRLRTEEQGADVMLWLAVSAAATKHPSGLFFQDREPVSTHLPLAWTKSSASEDQKLMDILKDMAEKF' A
#
# COMPACT_ATOMS: atom_id res chain seq x y z
N VAL A 1 14.86 -1.33 8.67
CA VAL A 1 14.24 -0.29 9.54
C VAL A 1 15.07 0.02 10.77
N ARG A 2 15.45 -0.98 11.60
CA ARG A 2 16.21 -0.75 12.83
C ARG A 2 17.50 0.08 12.65
N SER A 3 18.27 -0.20 11.61
CA SER A 3 19.50 0.54 11.28
C SER A 3 19.29 1.68 10.29
N SER A 4 18.31 1.54 9.38
CA SER A 4 18.09 2.50 8.29
C SER A 4 17.21 3.70 8.69
N LEU A 5 16.33 3.53 9.69
CA LEU A 5 15.41 4.54 10.22
C LEU A 5 15.29 4.38 11.74
N PRO A 6 16.34 4.70 12.51
CA PRO A 6 16.43 4.38 13.94
C PRO A 6 15.32 5.04 14.76
N ASP A 7 15.02 6.33 14.52
CA ASP A 7 13.97 7.06 15.23
C ASP A 7 12.56 6.51 14.94
N PHE A 8 12.32 6.09 13.70
CA PHE A 8 11.07 5.43 13.32
C PHE A 8 10.92 4.11 14.07
N HIS A 9 11.97 3.28 14.05
CA HIS A 9 11.95 2.00 14.76
C HIS A 9 11.75 2.21 16.26
N ALA A 10 12.44 3.16 16.88
CA ALA A 10 12.28 3.45 18.31
C ALA A 10 10.84 3.79 18.69
N LYS A 11 10.14 4.57 17.85
CA LYS A 11 8.76 5.02 18.09
C LYS A 11 7.69 3.99 17.75
N LEU A 12 7.95 3.11 16.77
CA LEU A 12 6.91 2.27 16.18
C LEU A 12 7.14 0.78 16.35
N LYS A 13 8.31 0.32 16.81
CA LYS A 13 8.66 -1.12 16.89
C LYS A 13 7.57 -2.01 17.49
N ASP A 14 6.88 -1.55 18.53
CA ASP A 14 5.86 -2.34 19.25
C ASP A 14 4.48 -2.30 18.55
N ARG A 15 4.35 -1.48 17.50
CA ARG A 15 3.18 -1.36 16.62
C ARG A 15 3.40 -1.96 15.24
N LEU A 16 4.64 -2.30 14.89
CA LEU A 16 4.95 -2.94 13.61
C LEU A 16 4.51 -4.40 13.65
N ARG A 17 4.02 -4.90 12.52
CA ARG A 17 3.74 -6.32 12.35
C ARG A 17 5.03 -7.13 12.39
N THR A 18 4.91 -8.39 12.84
CA THR A 18 5.94 -9.39 12.58
C THR A 18 5.90 -9.82 11.11
N GLU A 19 6.95 -10.48 10.65
CA GLU A 19 7.06 -10.97 9.27
C GLU A 19 5.95 -11.99 8.97
N GLU A 20 5.62 -12.85 9.93
CA GLU A 20 4.58 -13.87 9.83
C GLU A 20 3.18 -13.24 9.69
N GLN A 21 2.89 -12.19 10.47
CA GLN A 21 1.62 -11.46 10.38
C GLN A 21 1.44 -10.78 9.01
N GLY A 22 2.53 -10.28 8.41
CA GLY A 22 2.49 -9.74 7.05
C GLY A 22 2.26 -10.81 5.99
N ALA A 23 2.90 -11.97 6.14
CA ALA A 23 2.81 -13.08 5.19
C ALA A 23 1.40 -13.70 5.13
N ASP A 24 0.70 -13.84 6.26
CA ASP A 24 -0.68 -14.38 6.29
C ASP A 24 -1.64 -13.55 5.45
N VAL A 25 -1.58 -12.22 5.58
CA VAL A 25 -2.45 -11.31 4.81
C VAL A 25 -2.13 -11.35 3.32
N MET A 26 -0.85 -11.42 2.95
CA MET A 26 -0.45 -11.55 1.55
C MET A 26 -0.97 -12.84 0.91
N LEU A 27 -0.80 -13.98 1.59
CA LEU A 27 -1.30 -15.26 1.10
C LEU A 27 -2.82 -15.23 0.99
N TRP A 28 -3.52 -14.69 2.00
CA TRP A 28 -4.97 -14.53 1.97
C TRP A 28 -5.42 -13.68 0.76
N LEU A 29 -4.77 -12.55 0.48
CA LEU A 29 -5.07 -11.71 -0.69
C LEU A 29 -4.89 -12.45 -2.02
N ALA A 30 -3.91 -13.36 -2.09
CA ALA A 30 -3.62 -14.11 -3.32
C ALA A 30 -4.61 -15.24 -3.61
N VAL A 31 -5.17 -15.89 -2.57
CA VAL A 31 -5.95 -17.14 -2.73
C VAL A 31 -7.41 -17.03 -2.33
N SER A 32 -7.80 -16.03 -1.56
CA SER A 32 -9.16 -15.91 -1.01
C SER A 32 -10.14 -15.29 -2.00
N ALA A 33 -11.25 -15.98 -2.27
CA ALA A 33 -12.38 -15.40 -3.02
C ALA A 33 -13.03 -14.19 -2.30
N ALA A 34 -12.79 -14.00 -1.00
CA ALA A 34 -13.26 -12.80 -0.31
C ALA A 34 -12.43 -11.57 -0.73
N ALA A 35 -11.13 -11.74 -1.00
CA ALA A 35 -10.26 -10.64 -1.43
C ALA A 35 -10.69 -10.06 -2.78
N THR A 36 -11.19 -10.90 -3.69
CA THR A 36 -11.65 -10.46 -5.03
C THR A 36 -12.89 -9.57 -5.00
N LYS A 37 -13.55 -9.42 -3.86
CA LYS A 37 -14.70 -8.51 -3.69
C LYS A 37 -14.27 -7.05 -3.53
N HIS A 38 -12.99 -6.80 -3.25
CA HIS A 38 -12.44 -5.47 -3.08
C HIS A 38 -11.84 -4.94 -4.39
N PRO A 39 -11.90 -3.62 -4.65
CA PRO A 39 -11.22 -3.03 -5.80
C PRO A 39 -9.70 -3.12 -5.64
N SER A 40 -8.99 -3.05 -6.77
CA SER A 40 -7.52 -3.02 -6.80
C SER A 40 -6.96 -1.73 -6.20
N GLY A 41 -5.70 -1.76 -5.76
CA GLY A 41 -4.96 -0.57 -5.30
C GLY A 41 -5.20 -0.18 -3.84
N LEU A 42 -5.89 -1.01 -3.05
CA LEU A 42 -6.10 -0.79 -1.62
C LEU A 42 -4.92 -1.31 -0.78
N PHE A 43 -4.80 -0.76 0.43
CA PHE A 43 -3.94 -1.31 1.47
C PHE A 43 -4.76 -2.17 2.43
N PHE A 44 -4.18 -3.26 2.90
CA PHE A 44 -4.86 -4.21 3.78
C PHE A 44 -4.15 -4.37 5.12
N GLN A 45 -4.95 -4.46 6.16
CA GLN A 45 -4.53 -4.74 7.53
C GLN A 45 -5.50 -5.77 8.09
N ASP A 46 -4.99 -6.92 8.50
CA ASP A 46 -5.79 -8.00 9.10
C ASP A 46 -6.99 -8.39 8.22
N ARG A 47 -6.74 -8.46 6.90
CA ARG A 47 -7.69 -8.81 5.81
C ARG A 47 -8.78 -7.76 5.54
N GLU A 48 -8.69 -6.59 6.17
CA GLU A 48 -9.59 -5.46 5.95
C GLU A 48 -8.87 -4.32 5.20
N PRO A 49 -9.57 -3.60 4.29
CA PRO A 49 -9.00 -2.44 3.64
C PRO A 49 -8.84 -1.28 4.63
N VAL A 50 -7.74 -0.55 4.52
CA VAL A 50 -7.44 0.63 5.33
C VAL A 50 -7.22 1.86 4.45
N SER A 51 -7.21 3.04 5.09
CA SER A 51 -6.93 4.30 4.40
C SER A 51 -5.59 4.24 3.66
N THR A 52 -5.63 4.52 2.36
CA THR A 52 -4.44 4.65 1.50
C THR A 52 -3.68 5.95 1.76
N HIS A 53 -4.33 6.91 2.44
CA HIS A 53 -3.77 8.22 2.74
C HIS A 53 -3.72 8.46 4.24
N LEU A 54 -2.62 9.06 4.70
CA LEU A 54 -2.53 9.53 6.07
C LEU A 54 -3.43 10.76 6.25
N PRO A 55 -4.28 10.79 7.29
CA PRO A 55 -5.04 11.98 7.63
C PRO A 55 -4.11 13.18 7.78
N LEU A 56 -4.50 14.31 7.19
CA LEU A 56 -3.79 15.60 7.28
C LEU A 56 -2.40 15.65 6.60
N ALA A 57 -1.94 14.58 5.94
CA ALA A 57 -0.67 14.56 5.24
C ALA A 57 -0.74 15.09 3.79
N TRP A 58 -1.94 15.44 3.32
CA TRP A 58 -2.21 15.93 1.96
C TRP A 58 -1.63 15.04 0.85
N THR A 59 -1.64 13.73 1.06
CA THR A 59 -1.10 12.72 0.13
C THR A 59 -2.11 12.25 -0.93
N LYS A 60 -3.27 12.89 -1.02
CA LYS A 60 -4.30 12.56 -2.01
C LYS A 60 -3.99 13.27 -3.34
N SER A 61 -4.18 12.56 -4.43
CA SER A 61 -4.12 13.11 -5.78
C SER A 61 -5.52 13.45 -6.29
N SER A 62 -5.60 14.40 -7.21
CA SER A 62 -6.79 14.66 -8.02
C SER A 62 -6.90 13.65 -9.17
N ALA A 63 -8.12 13.44 -9.67
CA ALA A 63 -8.33 12.56 -10.83
C ALA A 63 -7.54 13.01 -12.09
N SER A 64 -7.31 14.32 -12.25
CA SER A 64 -6.48 14.84 -13.34
C SER A 64 -4.99 14.52 -13.18
N GLU A 65 -4.48 14.53 -11.95
CA GLU A 65 -3.09 14.14 -11.68
C GLU A 65 -2.88 12.65 -11.89
N ASP A 66 -3.85 11.83 -11.48
CA ASP A 66 -3.84 10.38 -11.71
C ASP A 66 -3.85 10.07 -13.22
N GLN A 67 -4.71 10.73 -14.00
CA GLN A 67 -4.74 10.54 -15.45
C GLN A 67 -3.42 10.96 -16.11
N LYS A 68 -2.85 12.09 -15.69
CA LYS A 68 -1.55 12.55 -16.20
C LYS A 68 -0.44 11.54 -15.93
N LEU A 69 -0.43 10.91 -14.75
CA LEU A 69 0.51 9.84 -14.43
C LEU A 69 0.32 8.65 -15.37
N MET A 70 -0.92 8.22 -15.60
CA MET A 70 -1.22 7.09 -16.49
C MET A 70 -0.78 7.35 -17.93
N ASP A 71 -0.97 8.57 -18.44
CA ASP A 71 -0.51 8.96 -19.78
C ASP A 71 1.01 8.88 -19.88
N ILE A 72 1.75 9.41 -18.88
CA ILE A 72 3.21 9.32 -18.83
C ILE A 72 3.69 7.86 -18.80
N LEU A 73 3.06 7.02 -17.98
CA LEU A 73 3.42 5.60 -17.88
C LEU A 73 3.17 4.85 -19.19
N LYS A 74 2.07 5.16 -19.89
CA LYS A 74 1.76 4.60 -21.20
C LYS A 74 2.80 5.01 -22.25
N ASP A 75 3.14 6.30 -22.32
CA ASP A 75 4.19 6.80 -23.20
C ASP A 75 5.56 6.17 -22.93
N MET A 76 5.86 5.86 -21.66
CA MET A 76 7.08 5.16 -21.28
C MET A 76 7.03 3.69 -21.72
N ALA A 77 5.92 3.00 -21.49
CA ALA A 77 5.75 1.60 -21.85
C ALA A 77 5.83 1.36 -23.36
N GLU A 78 5.33 2.28 -24.19
CA GLU A 78 5.36 2.18 -25.66
C GLU A 78 6.75 2.48 -26.27
N LYS A 79 7.66 3.09 -25.50
CA LYS A 79 9.03 3.40 -25.95
C LYS A 79 10.01 2.24 -25.78
N PHE A 80 9.61 1.17 -25.11
CA PHE A 80 10.40 -0.05 -24.90
C PHE A 80 9.75 -1.24 -25.63
#